data_AF-A0A7Y3GKC7-F1
#
_entry.id   AF-A0A7Y3GKC7-F1
#
_cell.length_a   1.000
_cell.length_b   1.000
_cell.length_c   1.000
_cell.angle_alpha   90.00
_cell.angle_beta   90.00
_cell.angle_gamma   90.00
#
_symmetry.space_group_name_H-M   'P 1'
#
loop_
_entity.id
_entity.type
_entity.pdbx_description
1 polymer ?
#
loop_
_entity_poly.entity_id
_entity_poly.type
_entity_poly.pdbx_seq_one_letter_code
_entity_poly.pdbx_strand_id
1 'polypeptide(L)'
;MGLANKIESTEKRRQLRHKCEATIEWSYFNKDIYFDAKLRNFSEGGVYLETVHDLKPGATIFMKMNMVSSIKIDSLNHKRPRSVTMGEVKWRIDLSESDQSYYGVGVRYPIPN
;
A
#
# COMPACT_ATOMS: atom_id res chain seq x y z
N MET A 1 39.18 25.36 -0.28
CA MET A 1 37.98 25.47 0.58
C MET A 1 36.80 24.90 -0.20
N GLY A 2 36.31 23.73 0.21
CA GLY A 2 35.36 22.93 -0.58
C GLY A 2 33.94 23.50 -0.57
N LEU A 3 33.34 23.57 -1.75
CA LEU A 3 31.90 23.76 -1.90
C LEU A 3 31.20 22.46 -1.47
N ALA A 4 30.49 22.51 -0.35
CA ALA A 4 29.53 21.47 -0.02
C ALA A 4 28.33 21.60 -0.97
N ASN A 5 28.30 20.76 -2.01
CA ASN A 5 27.14 20.61 -2.86
C ASN A 5 25.98 20.08 -2.01
N LYS A 6 25.01 20.94 -1.74
CA LYS A 6 23.73 20.59 -1.12
C LYS A 6 22.97 19.70 -2.11
N ILE A 7 23.07 18.38 -1.95
CA ILE A 7 22.24 17.45 -2.71
C ILE A 7 20.81 17.64 -2.21
N GLU A 8 20.03 18.41 -2.97
CA GLU A 8 18.60 18.53 -2.75
C GLU A 8 17.96 17.18 -3.05
N SER A 9 17.52 16.45 -2.01
CA SER A 9 16.84 15.19 -2.23
C SER A 9 15.49 15.48 -2.90
N THR A 10 15.29 14.98 -4.10
CA THR A 10 14.01 15.01 -4.83
C THR A 10 12.93 14.12 -4.21
N GLU A 11 13.20 13.54 -3.03
CA GLU A 11 12.28 12.67 -2.31
C GLU A 11 11.12 13.48 -1.74
N LYS A 12 9.94 13.28 -2.33
CA LYS A 12 8.69 13.94 -1.90
C LYS A 12 8.03 13.21 -0.72
N ARG A 13 8.45 11.98 -0.40
CA ARG A 13 7.82 11.17 0.65
C ARG A 13 8.34 11.58 2.03
N ARG A 14 7.40 11.83 2.94
CA ARG A 14 7.69 12.16 4.34
C ARG A 14 8.00 10.94 5.21
N GLN A 15 7.70 9.74 4.72
CA GLN A 15 7.80 8.50 5.49
C GLN A 15 8.50 7.42 4.66
N LEU A 16 9.40 6.69 5.32
CA LEU A 16 10.06 5.53 4.76
C LEU A 16 9.04 4.43 4.45
N ARG A 17 9.20 3.77 3.29
CA ARG A 17 8.42 2.60 2.92
C ARG A 17 9.25 1.33 3.15
N HIS A 18 8.63 0.35 3.78
CA HIS A 18 9.18 -0.98 3.99
C HIS A 18 8.61 -1.92 2.95
N LYS A 19 9.48 -2.67 2.27
CA LYS A 19 9.05 -3.75 1.38
C LYS A 19 8.28 -4.80 2.19
N CYS A 20 7.23 -5.33 1.58
CA CYS A 20 6.41 -6.36 2.17
C CYS A 20 5.89 -7.23 1.04
N GLU A 21 5.82 -8.54 1.26
CA GLU A 21 5.10 -9.43 0.36
C GLU A 21 4.09 -10.17 1.23
N ALA A 22 2.83 -9.75 1.16
CA ALA A 22 1.75 -10.34 1.94
C ALA A 22 0.46 -10.35 1.15
N THR A 23 -0.38 -11.35 1.43
CA THR A 23 -1.75 -11.38 0.90
C THR A 23 -2.67 -10.66 1.88
N ILE A 24 -3.53 -9.80 1.34
CA ILE A 24 -4.55 -9.09 2.09
C ILE A 24 -5.91 -9.28 1.42
N GLU A 25 -6.96 -9.14 2.21
CA GLU A 25 -8.33 -8.98 1.74
C GLU A 25 -8.66 -7.48 1.76
N TRP A 26 -9.45 -7.01 0.81
CA TRP A 26 -9.98 -5.66 0.83
C TRP A 26 -11.45 -5.60 0.38
N SER A 27 -12.18 -4.61 0.89
CA SER A 27 -13.55 -4.31 0.46
C SER A 27 -13.75 -2.80 0.33
N TYR A 28 -14.68 -2.38 -0.53
CA TYR A 28 -15.17 -1.00 -0.48
C TYR A 28 -15.80 -0.74 0.89
N PHE A 29 -15.61 0.47 1.44
CA PHE A 29 -16.26 0.87 2.67
C PHE A 29 -17.78 0.67 2.56
N ASN A 30 -18.37 0.04 3.57
CA ASN A 30 -19.78 -0.39 3.61
C ASN A 30 -20.19 -1.51 2.64
N LYS A 31 -19.24 -2.30 2.11
CA LYS A 31 -19.56 -3.52 1.36
C LYS A 31 -18.99 -4.75 2.06
N ASP A 32 -19.80 -5.80 2.12
CA ASP A 32 -19.44 -7.10 2.71
C ASP A 32 -18.95 -8.10 1.62
N ILE A 33 -18.27 -7.56 0.61
CA ILE A 33 -17.66 -8.34 -0.47
C ILE A 33 -16.18 -8.05 -0.43
N TYR A 34 -15.40 -9.10 -0.21
CA TYR A 34 -13.95 -9.05 -0.07
C TYR A 34 -13.25 -9.59 -1.30
N PHE A 35 -12.12 -8.98 -1.64
CA PHE A 35 -11.27 -9.36 -2.75
C PHE A 35 -9.83 -9.50 -2.29
N ASP A 36 -9.10 -10.40 -2.94
CA ASP A 36 -7.67 -10.57 -2.68
C ASP A 36 -6.84 -9.46 -3.32
N ALA A 37 -5.75 -9.11 -2.63
CA ALA A 37 -4.69 -8.25 -3.12
C ALA A 37 -3.33 -8.64 -2.55
N LYS A 38 -2.27 -8.24 -3.26
CA LYS A 38 -0.88 -8.36 -2.80
C LYS A 38 -0.42 -7.05 -2.23
N LEU A 39 -0.09 -7.01 -0.94
CA LEU A 39 0.59 -5.89 -0.31
C LEU A 39 2.08 -5.96 -0.67
N ARG A 40 2.60 -4.89 -1.28
CA ARG A 40 3.97 -4.83 -1.83
C ARG A 40 4.91 -3.93 -1.02
N ASN A 41 4.35 -2.90 -0.37
CA ASN A 41 5.06 -2.12 0.64
C ASN A 41 4.09 -1.35 1.53
N PHE A 42 4.59 -0.90 2.67
CA PHE A 42 3.85 -0.09 3.64
C PHE A 42 4.71 1.01 4.25
N SER A 43 4.08 2.06 4.73
CA SER A 43 4.66 3.07 5.64
C SER A 43 3.68 3.36 6.77
N GLU A 44 4.04 4.28 7.66
CA GLU A 44 3.14 4.73 8.74
C GLU A 44 1.87 5.43 8.23
N GLY A 45 1.89 5.98 7.01
CA GLY A 45 0.79 6.76 6.43
C GLY A 45 0.09 6.10 5.24
N GLY A 46 0.50 4.91 4.81
CA GLY A 46 -0.20 4.22 3.73
C GLY A 46 0.48 2.96 3.21
N VAL A 47 -0.07 2.43 2.12
CA VAL A 47 0.39 1.19 1.47
C VAL A 47 0.43 1.32 -0.04
N TYR A 48 1.16 0.39 -0.64
CA TYR A 48 1.02 0.01 -2.05
C TYR A 48 0.55 -1.44 -2.12
N LEU A 49 -0.56 -1.66 -2.82
CA LEU A 49 -1.12 -2.98 -3.08
C LEU A 49 -1.34 -3.19 -4.58
N GLU A 50 -1.40 -4.44 -4.98
CA GLU A 50 -1.76 -4.86 -6.33
C GLU A 50 -2.98 -5.78 -6.30
N THR A 51 -3.91 -5.61 -7.24
CA THR A 51 -5.15 -6.41 -7.30
C THR A 51 -5.66 -6.52 -8.73
N VAL A 52 -6.50 -7.51 -9.00
CA VAL A 52 -7.16 -7.71 -10.31
C VAL A 52 -8.39 -6.82 -10.51
N HIS A 53 -8.79 -6.10 -9.47
CA HIS A 53 -10.01 -5.31 -9.43
C HIS A 53 -9.72 -3.81 -9.49
N ASP A 54 -10.48 -3.08 -10.29
CA ASP A 54 -10.28 -1.66 -10.50
C ASP A 54 -10.69 -0.83 -9.27
N LEU A 55 -9.69 -0.26 -8.59
CA LEU A 55 -9.83 0.58 -7.41
C LEU A 55 -9.67 2.06 -7.78
N LYS A 56 -10.80 2.78 -7.81
CA LYS A 56 -10.81 4.20 -8.20
C LYS A 56 -10.27 5.11 -7.07
N PRO A 57 -9.38 6.07 -7.37
CA PRO A 57 -9.01 7.16 -6.49
C PRO A 57 -10.22 7.90 -5.92
N GLY A 58 -10.11 8.28 -4.65
CA GLY A 58 -11.20 8.81 -3.84
C GLY A 58 -12.03 7.73 -3.14
N ALA A 59 -11.95 6.47 -3.56
CA ALA A 59 -12.62 5.38 -2.86
C ALA A 59 -12.01 5.18 -1.47
N THR A 60 -12.87 4.93 -0.48
CA THR A 60 -12.46 4.45 0.83
C THR A 60 -12.60 2.93 0.86
N ILE A 61 -11.54 2.25 1.28
CA ILE A 61 -11.50 0.79 1.36
C ILE A 61 -11.11 0.33 2.75
N PHE A 62 -11.67 -0.80 3.15
CA PHE A 62 -11.23 -1.57 4.30
C PHE A 62 -10.24 -2.62 3.82
N MET A 63 -9.16 -2.83 4.58
CA MET A 63 -8.10 -3.79 4.28
C MET A 63 -7.81 -4.63 5.52
N LYS A 64 -7.65 -5.93 5.32
CA LYS A 64 -7.34 -6.91 6.36
C LYS A 64 -6.21 -7.81 5.89
N MET A 65 -5.16 -7.89 6.71
CA MET A 65 -4.04 -8.77 6.45
C MET A 65 -4.42 -10.21 6.74
N ASN A 66 -4.11 -11.12 5.80
CA ASN A 66 -4.27 -12.54 6.05
C ASN A 66 -3.07 -13.06 6.86
N MET A 67 -3.27 -13.20 8.18
CA MET A 67 -2.26 -13.66 9.15
C MET A 67 -1.70 -15.05 8.83
N VAL A 68 -2.42 -15.87 8.05
CA VAL A 68 -1.98 -17.24 7.69
C VAL A 68 -0.91 -17.20 6.58
N SER A 69 -0.84 -16.11 5.80
CA SER A 69 0.05 -15.96 4.64
C SER A 69 1.27 -15.08 4.87
N SER A 70 1.45 -14.51 6.07
CA SER A 70 2.44 -13.47 6.32
C SER A 70 3.85 -14.03 6.44
N ILE A 71 4.58 -14.19 5.32
CA ILE A 71 5.98 -14.61 5.33
C ILE A 71 6.80 -13.72 4.39
N LYS A 72 7.95 -13.26 4.94
CA LYS A 72 8.91 -12.24 4.43
C LYS A 72 8.49 -10.77 4.64
N ILE A 73 8.19 -10.41 5.89
CA ILE A 73 8.45 -9.04 6.33
C ILE A 73 9.95 -8.92 6.53
N ASP A 74 10.58 -7.95 5.88
CA ASP A 74 12.00 -7.65 6.11
C ASP A 74 12.17 -7.25 7.60
N SER A 75 12.67 -8.20 8.39
CA SER A 75 12.66 -8.15 9.85
C SER A 75 13.62 -7.11 10.42
N LEU A 76 14.44 -6.48 9.57
CA LEU A 76 15.49 -5.55 9.96
C LEU A 76 15.01 -4.34 10.77
N ASN A 77 13.73 -3.94 10.66
CA ASN A 77 13.26 -2.68 11.26
C ASN A 77 12.14 -2.84 12.31
N HIS A 78 11.75 -4.06 12.68
CA HIS A 78 10.62 -4.36 13.60
C HIS A 78 9.24 -3.74 13.23
N LYS A 79 9.15 -3.00 12.11
CA LYS A 79 7.91 -2.40 11.63
C LYS A 79 7.05 -3.47 10.95
N ARG A 80 5.75 -3.43 11.21
CA ARG A 80 4.76 -4.34 10.61
C ARG A 80 3.64 -3.53 9.96
N PRO A 81 3.06 -4.01 8.86
CA PRO A 81 1.85 -3.42 8.32
C PRO A 81 0.70 -3.54 9.34
N ARG A 82 -0.28 -2.63 9.24
CA ARG A 82 -1.49 -2.69 10.07
C ARG A 82 -2.26 -3.96 9.70
N SER A 83 -2.66 -4.75 10.70
CA SER A 83 -3.41 -6.00 10.47
C SER A 83 -4.81 -5.75 9.94
N VAL A 84 -5.45 -4.67 10.39
CA VAL A 84 -6.77 -4.22 9.92
C VAL A 84 -6.73 -2.70 9.87
N THR A 85 -7.14 -2.12 8.75
CA THR A 85 -7.20 -0.66 8.61
C THR A 85 -8.13 -0.23 7.49
N MET A 86 -8.59 1.00 7.57
CA MET A 86 -9.23 1.70 6.46
C MET A 86 -8.21 2.61 5.77
N GLY A 87 -8.49 3.00 4.52
CA GLY A 87 -7.71 4.01 3.82
C GLY A 87 -8.39 4.52 2.56
N GLU A 88 -7.92 5.66 2.07
CA GLU A 88 -8.39 6.31 0.86
C GLU A 88 -7.44 5.99 -0.30
N VAL A 89 -7.98 5.54 -1.43
CA VAL A 89 -7.22 5.34 -2.67
C VAL A 89 -6.77 6.70 -3.20
N LYS A 90 -5.46 6.91 -3.34
CA LYS A 90 -4.88 8.16 -3.84
C LYS A 90 -4.49 8.11 -5.30
N TRP A 91 -4.02 6.97 -5.76
CA TRP A 91 -3.67 6.75 -7.16
C TRP A 91 -3.90 5.30 -7.53
N ARG A 92 -4.10 5.11 -8.83
CA ARG A 92 -4.22 3.81 -9.50
C ARG A 92 -3.31 3.83 -10.73
N ILE A 93 -2.67 2.72 -11.05
CA ILE A 93 -1.96 2.51 -12.30
C ILE A 93 -2.42 1.20 -12.91
N ASP A 94 -2.55 1.18 -14.22
CA ASP A 94 -2.81 -0.04 -14.97
C ASP A 94 -1.49 -0.81 -15.13
N LEU A 95 -1.49 -2.05 -14.66
CA LEU A 95 -0.40 -3.00 -14.75
C LEU A 95 -0.79 -4.22 -15.59
N SER A 96 -1.92 -4.14 -16.30
CA SER A 96 -2.43 -5.25 -17.09
C SER A 96 -1.45 -5.57 -18.21
N GLU A 97 -0.90 -6.77 -18.16
CA GLU A 97 -0.17 -7.37 -19.27
C GLU A 97 -1.12 -8.42 -19.87
N SER A 98 -1.56 -8.23 -21.11
CA SER A 98 -2.57 -9.06 -21.82
C SER A 98 -4.01 -8.95 -21.28
N ASP A 99 -4.82 -10.01 -21.44
CA ASP A 99 -6.28 -10.05 -21.18
C ASP A 99 -6.67 -10.04 -19.68
N GLN A 100 -5.70 -9.99 -18.77
CA GLN A 100 -5.96 -9.99 -17.33
C GLN A 100 -5.80 -8.58 -16.75
N SER A 101 -6.90 -8.03 -16.25
CA SER A 101 -6.89 -6.76 -15.51
C SER A 101 -6.01 -6.88 -14.26
N TYR A 102 -5.04 -6.00 -14.12
CA TYR A 102 -4.15 -5.93 -12.96
C TYR A 102 -3.81 -4.47 -12.66
N TYR A 103 -3.93 -4.06 -11.40
CA TYR A 103 -3.80 -2.67 -11.01
C TYR A 103 -2.84 -2.51 -9.84
N GLY A 104 -1.99 -1.49 -9.93
CA GLY A 104 -1.21 -0.99 -8.81
C GLY A 104 -1.97 0.15 -8.12
N VAL A 105 -2.05 0.11 -6.79
CA VAL A 105 -2.91 1.03 -6.03
C VAL A 105 -2.19 1.58 -4.81
N GLY A 106 -2.17 2.91 -4.70
CA GLY A 106 -1.65 3.61 -3.53
C GLY A 106 -2.77 4.04 -2.60
N VAL A 107 -2.71 3.59 -1.34
CA VAL A 107 -3.73 3.89 -0.34
C VAL A 107 -3.10 4.68 0.80
N ARG A 108 -3.78 5.74 1.25
CA ARG A 108 -3.37 6.56 2.39
C ARG A 108 -4.25 6.24 3.59
N TYR A 109 -3.62 5.99 4.74
CA TYR A 109 -4.35 5.80 5.99
C TYR A 109 -4.98 7.11 6.48
N PRO A 110 -6.09 7.04 7.24
CA PRO A 110 -6.58 8.18 7.99
C PRO A 110 -5.50 8.70 8.93
N ILE A 111 -5.36 10.01 9.01
CA ILE A 111 -4.54 10.65 10.04
C ILE A 111 -5.35 10.51 11.35
N PRO A 112 -4.78 9.95 12.43
CA PRO A 112 -5.46 9.96 13.71
C PRO A 112 -5.66 11.42 14.15
N ASN A 113 -6.89 11.77 14.53
CA ASN A 113 -7.21 13.03 15.17
C ASN A 113 -6.70 13.04 16.62
#